data_AF-A0A3B8WQH3-F1
#
_entry.id   AF-A0A3B8WQH3-F1
#
_cell.length_a   1.000
_cell.length_b   1.000
_cell.length_c   1.000
_cell.angle_alpha   90.00
_cell.angle_beta   90.00
_cell.angle_gamma   90.00
#
_symmetry.space_group_name_H-M   'P 1'
#
loop_
_entity.id
_entity.type
_entity.pdbx_description
1 polymer ?
#
loop_
_entity_poly.entity_id
_entity_poly.type
_entity_poly.pdbx_seq_one_letter_code
_entity_poly.pdbx_strand_id
1 'polypeptide(L)'
;DMCEQSTPQAGLCFSEQYFKFIKELKDFSYSKIYNHWRLLEFKSYAQLVLSTIYRLLMNTQNFARNGRIPQSMKYYESLSRTFEDWLIRYTNYVPQDAPDRKKIMRYQTPVVFDVNDYTSYQKCVIEYISGMTDSYAIKCYEEIISF
;
A
#
# COMPACT_ATOMS: atom_id res chain seq x y z
N ASP A 1 28.38 19.88 -12.01
CA ASP A 1 27.20 19.98 -12.90
C ASP A 1 25.91 20.31 -12.15
N MET A 2 25.18 19.36 -11.57
CA MET A 2 23.85 19.64 -10.96
C MET A 2 23.86 20.82 -9.96
N CYS A 3 24.73 20.81 -8.95
CA CYS A 3 24.80 21.90 -7.97
C CYS A 3 25.27 23.25 -8.55
N GLU A 4 26.01 23.22 -9.66
CA GLU A 4 26.54 24.44 -10.31
C GLU A 4 25.50 25.07 -11.25
N GLN A 5 24.63 24.24 -11.83
CA GLN A 5 23.60 24.66 -12.78
C GLN A 5 22.25 24.94 -12.10
N SER A 6 22.08 24.48 -10.86
CA SER A 6 20.84 24.65 -10.09
C SER A 6 20.83 25.95 -9.30
N THR A 7 19.65 26.56 -9.18
CA THR A 7 19.40 27.68 -8.27
C THR A 7 18.03 27.51 -7.63
N PRO A 8 17.73 28.15 -6.48
CA PRO A 8 16.39 28.08 -5.89
C PRO A 8 15.28 28.53 -6.85
N GLN A 9 15.57 29.50 -7.73
CA GLN A 9 14.61 30.04 -8.70
C GLN A 9 14.44 29.14 -9.93
N ALA A 10 15.53 28.55 -10.46
CA ALA A 10 15.47 27.68 -11.64
C ALA A 10 15.15 26.21 -11.29
N GLY A 11 15.27 25.83 -10.02
CA GLY A 11 15.15 24.46 -9.55
C GLY A 11 16.42 23.64 -9.79
N LEU A 12 16.24 22.31 -9.81
CA LEU A 12 17.31 21.36 -10.08
C LEU A 12 17.55 21.27 -11.59
N CYS A 13 18.70 21.76 -12.04
CA CYS A 13 19.08 21.80 -13.44
C CYS A 13 20.39 21.03 -13.67
N PHE A 14 20.53 20.48 -14.87
CA PHE A 14 21.77 19.93 -15.41
C PHE A 14 22.20 20.77 -16.61
N SER A 15 23.48 20.72 -16.96
CA SER A 15 23.89 21.21 -18.27
C SER A 15 23.22 20.39 -19.38
N GLU A 16 23.08 21.00 -20.55
CA GLU A 16 22.43 20.36 -21.70
C GLU A 16 23.08 19.00 -22.05
N GLN A 17 24.42 18.93 -21.98
CA GLN A 17 25.17 17.71 -22.23
C GLN A 17 24.82 16.59 -21.24
N TYR A 18 24.83 16.88 -19.93
CA TYR A 18 24.51 15.89 -18.91
C TYR A 18 23.04 15.49 -18.94
N PHE A 19 22.13 16.45 -19.19
CA PHE A 19 20.72 16.15 -19.38
C PHE A 19 20.49 15.19 -20.55
N LYS A 20 21.14 15.45 -21.69
CA LYS A 20 21.09 14.57 -22.87
C LYS A 20 21.62 13.18 -22.54
N PHE A 21 22.75 13.09 -21.84
CA PHE A 21 23.32 11.82 -21.41
C PHE A 21 22.37 11.01 -20.50
N ILE A 22 21.79 11.64 -19.47
CA ILE A 22 20.81 10.99 -18.58
C ILE A 22 19.59 10.51 -19.36
N LYS A 23 19.12 11.30 -20.33
CA LYS A 23 18.01 10.94 -21.20
C LYS A 23 18.34 9.70 -22.04
N GLU A 24 19.49 9.69 -22.71
CA GLU A 24 19.95 8.55 -23.51
C GLU A 24 20.12 7.28 -22.66
N LEU A 25 20.65 7.40 -21.44
CA LEU A 25 20.77 6.29 -20.49
C LEU A 25 19.40 5.76 -20.05
N LYS A 26 18.45 6.66 -19.80
CA LYS A 26 17.06 6.29 -19.48
C LYS A 26 16.43 5.55 -20.66
N ASP A 27 16.52 6.09 -21.87
CA ASP A 27 15.95 5.49 -23.07
C ASP A 27 16.55 4.10 -23.36
N PHE A 28 17.86 3.95 -23.16
CA PHE A 28 18.54 2.66 -23.19
C PHE A 28 17.96 1.69 -22.15
N SER A 29 17.84 2.13 -20.89
CA SER A 29 17.31 1.30 -19.80
C SER A 29 15.87 0.85 -20.05
N TYR A 30 15.01 1.73 -20.58
CA TYR A 30 13.64 1.35 -20.96
C TYR A 30 13.63 0.34 -22.10
N SER A 31 14.40 0.60 -23.17
CA SER A 31 14.42 -0.28 -24.34
C SER A 31 15.03 -1.66 -24.07
N LYS A 32 16.00 -1.78 -23.15
CA LYS A 32 16.76 -3.02 -22.91
C LYS A 32 16.40 -3.76 -21.63
N ILE A 33 15.92 -3.05 -20.60
CA ILE A 33 15.65 -3.63 -19.28
C ILE A 33 14.15 -3.58 -19.00
N TYR A 34 13.56 -2.39 -18.83
CA TYR A 34 12.18 -2.27 -18.32
C TYR A 34 11.10 -2.80 -19.27
N ASN A 35 11.35 -2.82 -20.58
CA ASN A 35 10.45 -3.41 -21.58
C ASN A 35 10.71 -4.90 -21.82
N HIS A 36 11.58 -5.54 -21.04
CA HIS A 36 11.76 -6.99 -21.12
C HIS A 36 10.45 -7.69 -20.73
N TRP A 37 9.98 -8.63 -21.56
CA TRP A 37 8.66 -9.26 -21.42
C TRP A 37 8.38 -9.81 -20.01
N ARG A 38 9.38 -10.42 -19.35
CA ARG A 38 9.25 -10.91 -17.96
C ARG A 38 8.84 -9.83 -16.95
N LEU A 39 9.33 -8.60 -17.10
CA LEU A 39 8.96 -7.49 -16.23
C LEU A 39 7.56 -6.98 -16.54
N LEU A 40 7.14 -7.04 -17.81
CA LEU A 40 5.77 -6.72 -18.21
C LEU A 40 4.77 -7.75 -17.65
N GLU A 41 5.10 -9.04 -17.71
CA GLU A 41 4.30 -10.11 -17.07
C GLU A 41 4.23 -9.92 -15.56
N PHE A 42 5.36 -9.62 -14.91
CA PHE A 42 5.38 -9.32 -13.48
C PHE A 42 4.51 -8.10 -13.14
N LYS A 43 4.52 -7.04 -13.96
CA LYS A 43 3.67 -5.87 -13.77
C LYS A 43 2.18 -6.23 -13.84
N SER A 44 1.79 -7.04 -14.81
CA SER A 44 0.41 -7.55 -14.94
C SER A 44 0.01 -8.39 -13.72
N TYR A 45 0.90 -9.26 -13.26
CA TYR A 45 0.71 -10.06 -12.04
C TYR A 45 0.57 -9.17 -10.79
N ALA A 46 1.46 -8.19 -10.60
CA ALA A 46 1.41 -7.26 -9.48
C ALA A 46 0.10 -6.45 -9.46
N GLN A 47 -0.39 -6.01 -10.63
CA GLN A 47 -1.68 -5.34 -10.73
C GLN A 47 -2.84 -6.24 -10.28
N LEU A 48 -2.81 -7.53 -10.65
CA LEU A 48 -3.81 -8.51 -10.21
C LEU A 48 -3.77 -8.72 -8.68
N VAL A 49 -2.57 -8.89 -8.12
CA VAL A 49 -2.34 -9.04 -6.67
C VAL A 49 -2.92 -7.85 -5.92
N LEU A 50 -2.47 -6.63 -6.24
CA LEU A 50 -2.85 -5.41 -5.53
C LEU A 50 -4.34 -5.10 -5.67
N SER A 51 -4.91 -5.26 -6.88
CA SER A 51 -6.34 -5.00 -7.11
C SER A 51 -7.25 -6.00 -6.41
N THR A 52 -6.80 -7.24 -6.21
CA THR A 52 -7.54 -8.26 -5.48
C THR A 52 -7.57 -7.95 -3.99
N ILE A 53 -6.41 -7.63 -3.40
CA ILE A 53 -6.31 -7.22 -1.99
C ILE A 53 -7.15 -5.96 -1.75
N TYR A 54 -7.01 -4.93 -2.59
CA TYR A 54 -7.76 -3.68 -2.47
C TYR A 54 -9.28 -3.91 -2.48
N ARG A 55 -9.79 -4.67 -3.44
CA ARG A 55 -11.24 -4.96 -3.53
C ARG A 55 -11.74 -5.71 -2.29
N LEU A 56 -10.99 -6.70 -1.81
CA LEU A 56 -11.34 -7.43 -0.60
C LEU A 56 -11.43 -6.48 0.60
N LEU A 57 -10.37 -5.71 0.86
CA LEU A 57 -10.31 -4.81 2.02
C LEU A 57 -11.40 -3.73 1.96
N MET A 58 -11.64 -3.13 0.79
CA MET A 58 -12.72 -2.15 0.62
C MET A 58 -14.11 -2.72 0.94
N ASN A 59 -14.36 -3.99 0.63
CA ASN A 59 -15.61 -4.67 0.97
C ASN A 59 -15.79 -4.90 2.47
N THR A 60 -14.75 -4.72 3.29
CA THR A 60 -14.82 -4.91 4.74
C THR A 60 -15.22 -3.66 5.53
N GLN A 61 -15.45 -2.50 4.89
CA GLN A 61 -15.75 -1.25 5.60
C GLN A 61 -16.93 -1.38 6.56
N ASN A 62 -18.03 -1.99 6.12
CA ASN A 62 -19.21 -2.17 6.97
C ASN A 62 -18.92 -3.06 8.19
N PHE A 63 -17.96 -3.97 8.10
CA PHE A 63 -17.50 -4.77 9.23
C PHE A 63 -16.57 -3.95 10.14
N ALA A 64 -15.67 -3.13 9.57
CA ALA A 64 -14.82 -2.20 10.30
C ALA A 64 -15.64 -1.27 11.21
N ARG A 65 -16.71 -0.67 10.68
CA ARG A 65 -17.63 0.22 11.43
C ARG A 65 -18.23 -0.43 12.68
N ASN A 66 -18.33 -1.76 12.68
CA ASN A 66 -18.94 -2.53 13.75
C ASN A 66 -17.92 -3.34 14.57
N GLY A 67 -16.61 -3.14 14.37
CA GLY A 67 -15.59 -3.89 15.09
C GLY A 67 -15.47 -5.37 14.69
N ARG A 68 -15.92 -5.73 13.48
CA ARG A 68 -16.11 -7.13 13.02
C ARG A 68 -15.15 -7.59 11.92
N ILE A 69 -13.95 -7.03 11.88
CA ILE A 69 -12.97 -7.34 10.83
C ILE A 69 -12.60 -8.83 10.81
N PRO A 70 -12.24 -9.47 11.95
CA PRO A 70 -11.90 -10.89 11.98
C PRO A 70 -12.99 -11.81 11.43
N GLN A 71 -14.27 -11.48 11.68
CA GLN A 71 -15.40 -12.28 11.21
C GLN A 71 -15.54 -12.20 9.68
N SER A 72 -15.25 -11.04 9.08
CA SER A 72 -15.37 -10.81 7.64
C SER A 72 -14.26 -11.47 6.81
N MET A 73 -13.11 -11.73 7.42
CA MET A 73 -11.91 -12.25 6.76
C MET A 73 -11.37 -13.54 7.40
N LYS A 74 -12.25 -14.35 8.01
CA LYS A 74 -11.87 -15.56 8.75
C LYS A 74 -11.09 -16.61 7.95
N TYR A 75 -11.20 -16.60 6.62
CA TYR A 75 -10.48 -17.50 5.72
C TYR A 75 -9.09 -16.96 5.33
N TYR A 76 -8.81 -15.71 5.68
CA TYR A 76 -7.58 -15.00 5.34
C TYR A 76 -6.89 -14.54 6.64
N GLU A 77 -6.51 -15.49 7.50
CA GLU A 77 -5.98 -15.24 8.85
C GLU A 77 -4.81 -14.24 8.85
N SER A 78 -3.85 -14.41 7.93
CA SER A 78 -2.64 -13.58 7.90
C SER A 78 -2.96 -12.14 7.48
N LEU A 79 -3.86 -11.96 6.51
CA LEU A 79 -4.32 -10.63 6.08
C LEU A 79 -5.24 -9.99 7.12
N SER A 80 -6.17 -10.77 7.68
CA SER A 80 -7.14 -10.31 8.68
C SER A 80 -6.45 -9.77 9.91
N ARG A 81 -5.48 -10.51 10.45
CA ARG A 81 -4.77 -10.13 11.68
C ARG A 81 -4.01 -8.82 11.52
N THR A 82 -3.21 -8.70 10.46
CA THR A 82 -2.36 -7.52 10.25
C THR A 82 -3.18 -6.29 9.86
N PHE A 83 -4.26 -6.46 9.09
CA PHE A 83 -5.15 -5.36 8.76
C PHE A 83 -5.95 -4.89 9.99
N GLU A 84 -6.43 -5.81 10.83
CA GLU A 84 -7.06 -5.43 12.09
C GLU A 84 -6.09 -4.64 12.99
N ASP A 85 -4.85 -5.13 13.16
CA ASP A 85 -3.83 -4.44 13.94
C ASP A 85 -3.51 -3.04 13.37
N TRP A 86 -3.52 -2.88 12.04
CA TRP A 86 -3.38 -1.58 11.37
C TRP A 86 -4.55 -0.65 11.72
N LEU A 87 -5.79 -1.13 11.63
CA LEU A 87 -6.98 -0.35 11.95
C LEU A 87 -6.97 0.11 13.41
N ILE A 88 -6.63 -0.75 14.35
CA ILE A 88 -6.52 -0.41 15.78
C ILE A 88 -5.54 0.74 16.02
N ARG A 89 -4.40 0.74 15.30
CA ARG A 89 -3.34 1.73 15.49
C ARG A 89 -3.70 3.10 14.94
N TYR A 90 -4.23 3.15 13.73
CA TYR A 90 -4.29 4.39 12.93
C TYR A 90 -5.71 4.93 12.74
N THR A 91 -6.73 4.25 13.24
CA THR A 91 -8.13 4.66 13.03
C THR A 91 -8.93 4.76 14.33
N ASN A 92 -10.21 5.11 14.20
CA ASN A 92 -11.23 5.02 15.26
C ASN A 92 -11.89 3.63 15.35
N TYR A 93 -11.36 2.60 14.67
CA TYR A 93 -11.79 1.21 14.81
C TYR A 93 -11.68 0.72 16.27
N VAL A 94 -12.75 0.08 16.75
CA VAL A 94 -12.78 -0.59 18.06
C VAL A 94 -13.21 -2.04 17.83
N PRO A 95 -12.36 -3.04 18.12
CA PRO A 95 -12.73 -4.45 17.99
C PRO A 95 -13.92 -4.78 18.90
N GLN A 96 -14.91 -5.51 18.38
CA GLN A 96 -16.10 -5.90 19.14
C GLN A 96 -15.74 -6.79 20.34
N ASP A 97 -14.85 -7.75 20.12
CA ASP A 97 -14.49 -8.77 21.12
C ASP A 97 -13.30 -8.34 22.02
N ALA A 98 -12.65 -7.22 21.71
CA ALA A 98 -11.51 -6.71 22.48
C ALA A 98 -11.40 -5.17 22.43
N PRO A 99 -12.32 -4.42 23.08
CA PRO A 99 -12.35 -2.95 22.99
C PRO A 99 -11.08 -2.26 23.53
N ASP A 100 -10.40 -2.86 24.51
CA ASP A 100 -9.17 -2.32 25.11
C ASP A 100 -7.90 -2.67 24.33
N ARG A 101 -8.00 -3.35 23.18
CA ARG A 101 -6.83 -3.85 22.43
C ARG A 101 -5.85 -2.74 22.03
N LYS A 102 -6.33 -1.53 21.72
CA LYS A 102 -5.46 -0.37 21.46
C LYS A 102 -4.58 -0.02 22.65
N LYS A 103 -5.13 -0.05 23.87
CA LYS A 103 -4.39 0.19 25.12
C LYS A 103 -3.38 -0.92 25.38
N ILE A 104 -3.79 -2.18 25.16
CA ILE A 104 -2.91 -3.36 25.32
C ILE A 104 -1.71 -3.28 24.38
N MET A 105 -1.92 -2.83 23.15
CA MET A 105 -0.86 -2.66 22.16
C MET A 105 0.07 -1.45 22.44
N ARG A 106 -0.25 -0.61 23.43
CA ARG A 106 0.56 0.54 23.89
C ARG A 106 0.86 1.58 22.80
N TYR A 107 0.02 1.69 21.78
CA TYR A 107 0.17 2.72 20.75
C TYR A 107 -0.51 4.03 21.18
N GLN A 108 0.23 5.14 21.04
CA GLN A 108 -0.26 6.49 21.31
C GLN A 108 -0.48 7.29 20.00
N THR A 109 -0.63 6.59 18.87
CA THR A 109 -0.88 7.24 17.58
C THR A 109 -2.23 7.97 17.61
N PRO A 110 -2.25 9.26 17.18
CA PRO A 110 -3.52 9.95 16.96
C PRO A 110 -4.31 9.20 15.88
N VAL A 111 -5.63 9.35 15.92
CA VAL A 111 -6.50 8.82 14.86
C VAL A 111 -6.16 9.56 13.56
N VAL A 112 -5.72 8.80 12.55
CA VAL A 112 -5.36 9.32 11.22
C VAL A 112 -6.51 9.14 10.24
N PHE A 113 -7.25 8.02 10.35
CA PHE A 113 -8.39 7.71 9.48
C PHE A 113 -9.67 7.41 10.26
N ASP A 114 -10.81 7.59 9.60
CA ASP A 114 -12.15 7.30 10.12
C ASP A 114 -12.77 6.16 9.31
N VAL A 115 -13.10 5.05 9.97
CA VAL A 115 -13.72 3.88 9.32
C VAL A 115 -15.17 4.14 8.88
N ASN A 116 -15.82 5.17 9.41
CA ASN A 116 -17.18 5.57 9.04
C ASN A 116 -17.19 6.39 7.76
N ASP A 117 -16.14 7.16 7.48
CA ASP A 117 -16.00 7.91 6.24
C ASP A 117 -15.42 7.03 5.12
N TYR A 118 -16.09 6.99 3.97
CA TYR A 118 -15.67 6.18 2.83
C TYR A 118 -14.31 6.63 2.28
N THR A 119 -14.09 7.93 2.14
CA THR A 119 -12.86 8.48 1.55
C THR A 119 -11.67 8.25 2.48
N SER A 120 -11.87 8.44 3.79
CA SER A 120 -10.86 8.19 4.82
C SER A 120 -10.52 6.71 4.92
N TYR A 121 -11.53 5.82 4.89
CA TYR A 121 -11.31 4.38 4.86
C TYR A 121 -10.57 3.93 3.59
N GLN A 122 -10.92 4.49 2.43
CA GLN A 122 -10.22 4.22 1.17
C GLN A 122 -8.73 4.58 1.27
N LYS A 123 -8.40 5.76 1.82
CA LYS A 123 -7.01 6.17 2.06
C LYS A 123 -6.32 5.22 3.05
N CYS A 124 -7.00 4.82 4.12
CA CYS A 124 -6.48 3.86 5.09
C CYS A 124 -6.09 2.52 4.44
N VAL A 125 -6.93 2.01 3.53
CA VAL A 125 -6.67 0.78 2.77
C VAL A 125 -5.47 0.96 1.82
N ILE A 126 -5.39 2.09 1.11
CA ILE A 126 -4.27 2.39 0.21
C ILE A 126 -2.94 2.44 0.99
N GLU A 127 -2.92 3.11 2.14
CA GLU A 127 -1.72 3.24 2.98
C GLU A 127 -1.31 1.92 3.63
N TYR A 128 -2.28 1.07 3.97
CA TYR A 128 -1.97 -0.28 4.43
C TYR A 128 -1.31 -1.13 3.33
N ILE A 129 -1.85 -1.06 2.09
CA ILE A 129 -1.32 -1.81 0.95
C ILE A 129 0.06 -1.27 0.55
N SER A 130 0.27 0.05 0.57
CA SER A 130 1.57 0.67 0.24
C SER A 130 2.68 0.26 1.21
N GLY A 131 2.33 -0.09 2.45
CA GLY A 131 3.24 -0.62 3.46
C GLY A 131 3.59 -2.10 3.34
N MET A 132 3.02 -2.83 2.36
CA MET A 132 3.31 -4.25 2.16
C MET A 132 4.64 -4.46 1.41
N THR A 133 5.37 -5.51 1.77
CA THR A 133 6.43 -6.05 0.90
C THR A 133 5.82 -6.88 -0.23
N ASP A 134 6.52 -7.00 -1.36
CA ASP A 134 6.07 -7.84 -2.48
C ASP A 134 5.73 -9.27 -2.03
N SER A 135 6.61 -9.87 -1.22
CA SER A 135 6.42 -11.23 -0.68
C SER A 135 5.16 -11.36 0.19
N TYR A 136 4.84 -10.32 0.97
CA TYR A 136 3.68 -10.33 1.83
C TYR A 136 2.39 -10.13 1.03
N ALA A 137 2.38 -9.20 0.06
CA ALA A 137 1.25 -8.99 -0.83
C ALA A 137 0.93 -10.26 -1.63
N ILE A 138 1.95 -10.93 -2.18
CA ILE A 138 1.80 -12.21 -2.89
C ILE A 138 1.19 -13.28 -1.96
N LYS A 139 1.73 -13.44 -0.74
CA LYS A 139 1.18 -14.38 0.24
C LYS A 139 -0.29 -14.11 0.54
N CYS A 140 -0.67 -12.85 0.76
CA CYS A 140 -2.06 -12.48 1.01
C CYS A 140 -2.95 -12.76 -0.20
N TYR A 141 -2.46 -12.52 -1.42
CA TYR A 141 -3.19 -12.87 -2.63
C TYR A 141 -3.41 -14.39 -2.76
N GLU A 142 -2.38 -15.20 -2.51
CA GLU A 142 -2.47 -16.66 -2.51
C GLU A 142 -3.46 -17.16 -1.46
N GLU A 143 -3.45 -16.58 -0.26
CA GLU A 143 -4.41 -16.85 0.81
C GLU A 143 -5.86 -16.55 0.37
N ILE A 144 -6.08 -15.49 -0.43
CA ILE A 144 -7.41 -15.10 -0.94
C ILE A 144 -7.97 -16.11 -1.94
N ILE A 145 -7.12 -16.68 -2.80
CA ILE A 145 -7.56 -17.55 -3.90
C ILE A 145 -7.52 -19.05 -3.55
N SER A 146 -7.00 -19.39 -2.37
CA SER A 146 -6.94 -20.77 -1.87
C SER A 146 -8.30 -21.19 -1.28
N PHE A 147 -8.76 -22.41 -1.58
CA PHE A 147 -10.05 -22.97 -1.16
C PHE A 147 -9.90 -24.33 -0.50
#